data_AF-A0A8C8BXM8-F1
#
_entry.id   AF-A0A8C8BXM8-F1
#
_cell.length_a   1.000
_cell.length_b   1.000
_cell.length_c   1.000
_cell.angle_alpha   90.00
_cell.angle_beta   90.00
_cell.angle_gamma   90.00
#
_symmetry.space_group_name_H-M   'P 1'
#
loop_
_entity.id
_entity.type
_entity.pdbx_description
1 polymer ?
#
loop_
_entity_poly.entity_id
_entity_poly.type
_entity_poly.pdbx_seq_one_letter_code
_entity_poly.pdbx_strand_id
1 'polypeptide(L)'
;HHHFLLLIITVLIIIIIVLIIIIVIRRIILHSQYDQFTSDYDIALLELSTPVYFNDLVQPVCVPASSHAFTTGTSCHVTGWGLVIVHTTFYKECSLASLLQEATVKIINRNNCNKLYEDAVTPRMLCAGNLQGGVDACQVCGVCLFCHCVC
;
A
#
# COMPACT_ATOMS: atom_id res chain seq x y z
N HIS A 1 6.16 17.15 -0.97
CA HIS A 1 7.27 16.18 -1.02
C HIS A 1 7.44 15.30 0.23
N HIS A 2 6.45 15.23 1.15
CA HIS A 2 6.55 14.40 2.38
C HIS A 2 5.40 13.37 2.54
N HIS A 3 4.82 12.90 1.43
CA HIS A 3 3.61 12.06 1.49
C HIS A 3 3.86 10.55 1.73
N PHE A 4 5.11 10.08 1.73
CA PHE A 4 5.42 8.66 1.98
C PHE A 4 5.34 8.27 3.46
N LEU A 5 5.70 9.17 4.38
CA LEU A 5 5.61 8.93 5.83
C LEU A 5 4.15 8.67 6.29
N LEU A 6 3.15 9.11 5.50
CA LEU A 6 1.74 8.84 5.77
C LEU A 6 1.34 7.38 5.46
N LEU A 7 1.96 6.69 4.49
CA LEU A 7 1.62 5.29 4.14
C LEU A 7 1.87 4.33 5.31
N ILE A 8 3.00 4.52 5.99
CA ILE A 8 3.34 4.05 7.35
C ILE A 8 2.14 3.91 8.29
N ILE A 9 1.64 5.11 8.57
CA ILE A 9 0.68 5.41 9.62
C ILE A 9 -0.74 5.05 9.14
N THR A 10 -1.03 5.09 7.83
CA THR A 10 -2.33 4.67 7.29
C THR A 10 -2.48 3.16 7.18
N VAL A 11 -1.42 2.39 6.90
CA VAL A 11 -1.44 0.90 6.93
C VAL A 11 -1.82 0.39 8.33
N LEU A 12 -1.40 1.11 9.37
CA LEU A 12 -1.78 0.91 10.76
C LEU A 12 -3.25 1.15 11.05
N ILE A 13 -3.74 2.30 10.59
CA ILE A 13 -5.09 2.76 10.82
C ILE A 13 -6.08 1.88 10.05
N ILE A 14 -5.69 1.36 8.88
CA ILE A 14 -6.49 0.44 8.06
C ILE A 14 -6.68 -0.93 8.72
N ILE A 15 -5.69 -1.45 9.45
CA ILE A 15 -5.85 -2.68 10.24
C ILE A 15 -6.78 -2.46 11.45
N ILE A 16 -6.84 -1.22 11.97
CA ILE A 16 -7.75 -0.83 13.07
C ILE A 16 -9.18 -0.53 12.55
N ILE A 17 -9.33 -0.13 11.28
CA ILE A 17 -10.61 0.25 10.64
C ILE A 17 -11.40 -0.95 10.07
N VAL A 18 -10.99 -2.20 10.34
CA VAL A 18 -11.91 -3.35 10.32
C VAL A 18 -12.80 -3.32 11.59
N LEU A 19 -13.57 -2.23 11.71
CA LEU A 19 -14.82 -1.89 12.42
C LEU A 19 -15.30 -2.62 13.69
N ILE A 20 -14.54 -3.49 14.36
CA ILE A 20 -15.01 -4.17 15.60
C ILE A 20 -13.94 -4.23 16.71
N ILE A 21 -12.65 -4.04 16.39
CA ILE A 21 -11.55 -4.32 17.33
C ILE A 21 -10.58 -3.14 17.44
N ILE A 22 -10.67 -2.40 18.55
CA ILE A 22 -9.71 -1.34 18.91
C ILE A 22 -8.61 -1.98 19.77
N ILE A 23 -7.36 -1.99 19.29
CA ILE A 23 -6.21 -2.48 20.05
C ILE A 23 -5.15 -1.39 20.14
N VAL A 24 -4.59 -1.24 21.34
CA VAL A 24 -3.51 -0.28 21.60
C VAL A 24 -2.19 -0.83 21.07
N ILE A 25 -1.40 0.02 20.43
CA ILE A 25 -0.04 -0.30 19.99
C ILE A 25 0.89 -0.17 21.19
N ARG A 26 1.62 -1.25 21.50
CA ARG A 26 2.62 -1.29 22.57
C ARG A 26 3.92 -0.64 22.14
N ARG A 27 4.38 -0.95 20.92
CA ARG A 27 5.67 -0.51 20.40
C ARG A 27 5.63 -0.42 18.88
N ILE A 28 6.33 0.59 18.36
CA ILE A 28 6.62 0.76 16.93
C ILE A 28 8.11 0.51 16.73
N ILE A 29 8.45 -0.38 15.80
CA ILE A 29 9.83 -0.76 15.47
C ILE A 29 10.07 -0.35 14.02
N LEU A 30 10.82 0.73 13.83
CA LEU A 30 11.22 1.20 12.50
C LEU A 30 12.40 0.38 11.97
N HIS A 31 12.48 0.20 10.66
CA HIS A 31 13.67 -0.38 10.05
C HIS A 31 14.89 0.51 10.33
N SER A 32 15.98 -0.06 10.84
CA SER A 32 17.17 0.69 11.26
C SER A 32 17.87 1.45 10.13
N GLN A 33 17.64 1.02 8.89
CA GLN A 33 18.17 1.64 7.67
C GLN A 33 17.16 2.52 6.93
N TYR A 34 16.02 2.84 7.54
CA TYR A 34 15.04 3.73 6.92
C TYR A 34 15.66 5.08 6.56
N ASP A 35 15.47 5.51 5.32
CA ASP A 35 15.95 6.79 4.81
C ASP A 35 14.76 7.64 4.33
N GLN A 36 14.53 8.77 5.01
CA GLN A 36 13.41 9.66 4.73
C GLN A 36 13.49 10.44 3.40
N PHE A 37 14.69 10.56 2.82
CA PHE A 37 14.91 11.33 1.59
C PHE A 37 14.65 10.48 0.36
N THR A 38 15.09 9.23 0.41
CA THR A 38 14.93 8.24 -0.66
C THR A 38 13.69 7.37 -0.48
N SER A 39 13.07 7.40 0.71
CA SER A 39 12.05 6.43 1.14
C SER A 39 12.53 4.99 1.06
N ASP A 40 13.84 4.76 1.15
CA ASP A 40 14.40 3.42 1.14
C ASP A 40 14.21 2.74 2.51
N TYR A 41 14.02 1.42 2.49
CA TYR A 41 13.65 0.64 3.67
C TYR A 41 12.39 1.18 4.40
N ASP A 42 11.40 1.66 3.64
CA ASP A 42 10.10 2.09 4.15
C ASP A 42 9.27 0.88 4.64
N ILE A 43 9.61 0.39 5.84
CA ILE A 43 8.92 -0.69 6.54
C ILE A 43 9.03 -0.49 8.06
N ALA A 44 7.94 -0.79 8.77
CA ALA A 44 7.92 -0.81 10.22
C ALA A 44 7.09 -2.00 10.74
N LEU A 45 7.42 -2.47 11.93
CA LEU A 45 6.63 -3.45 12.67
C LEU A 45 5.91 -2.79 13.83
N LEU A 46 4.70 -3.26 14.08
CA LEU A 46 3.97 -2.91 15.28
C LEU A 46 3.82 -4.11 16.18
N GLU A 47 4.06 -3.87 17.45
CA GLU A 47 3.69 -4.79 18.49
C GLU A 47 2.38 -4.33 19.11
N LEU A 48 1.36 -5.17 19.02
CA LEU A 48 0.08 -4.94 19.67
C LEU A 48 0.20 -5.19 21.19
N SER A 49 -0.51 -4.42 21.99
CA SER A 49 -0.55 -4.59 23.46
C SER A 49 -1.23 -5.89 23.89
N THR A 50 -2.18 -6.38 23.08
CA THR A 50 -2.88 -7.64 23.27
C THR A 50 -2.90 -8.44 21.97
N PRO A 51 -2.90 -9.77 22.03
CA PRO A 51 -3.02 -10.60 20.84
C PRO A 51 -4.40 -10.42 20.18
N VAL A 52 -4.44 -10.60 18.87
CA VAL A 52 -5.67 -10.62 18.07
C VAL A 52 -6.13 -12.07 17.92
N TYR A 53 -7.44 -12.31 18.07
CA TYR A 53 -8.04 -13.61 17.81
C TYR A 53 -8.53 -13.69 16.36
N PHE A 54 -8.09 -14.71 15.64
CA PHE A 54 -8.49 -14.92 14.26
C PHE A 54 -9.93 -15.43 14.14
N ASN A 55 -10.63 -14.96 13.12
CA ASN A 55 -12.00 -15.32 12.79
C ASN A 55 -12.26 -15.06 11.29
N ASP A 56 -13.49 -15.25 10.81
CA ASP A 56 -13.83 -15.11 9.40
C ASP A 56 -13.55 -13.71 8.81
N LEU A 57 -13.49 -12.67 9.66
CA LEU A 57 -13.20 -11.28 9.28
C LEU A 57 -11.75 -10.86 9.56
N VAL A 58 -11.01 -11.63 10.37
CA VAL A 58 -9.66 -11.27 10.83
C VAL A 58 -8.72 -12.45 10.61
N GLN A 59 -7.89 -12.34 9.58
CA GLN A 59 -6.92 -13.37 9.19
C GLN A 59 -5.56 -12.73 8.88
N PRO A 60 -4.45 -13.42 9.17
CA PRO A 60 -3.13 -12.95 8.82
C PRO A 60 -2.88 -13.07 7.30
N VAL A 61 -2.06 -12.18 6.78
CA VAL A 61 -1.54 -12.26 5.41
C VAL A 61 -0.29 -13.14 5.36
N CYS A 62 -0.05 -13.81 4.23
CA CYS A 62 1.19 -14.54 4.01
C CYS A 62 2.37 -13.58 3.82
N VAL A 63 3.52 -13.94 4.38
CA VAL A 63 4.79 -13.23 4.14
C VAL A 63 5.63 -14.08 3.17
N PRO A 64 6.04 -13.55 2.02
CA PRO A 64 6.83 -14.32 1.05
C PRO A 64 8.21 -14.67 1.62
N ALA A 65 8.76 -15.80 1.17
CA ALA A 65 10.13 -16.18 1.48
C ALA A 65 11.12 -15.16 0.89
N SER A 66 12.29 -15.00 1.50
CA SER A 66 13.34 -14.09 1.02
C SER A 66 13.86 -14.42 -0.39
N SER A 67 13.71 -15.67 -0.82
CA SER A 67 14.05 -16.14 -2.17
C SER A 67 12.93 -15.96 -3.19
N HIS A 68 11.73 -15.58 -2.76
CA HIS A 68 10.59 -15.39 -3.66
C HIS A 68 10.80 -14.14 -4.51
N ALA A 69 10.52 -14.24 -5.81
CA ALA A 69 10.63 -13.14 -6.76
C ALA A 69 9.31 -12.96 -7.50
N PHE A 70 8.74 -11.76 -7.42
CA PHE A 70 7.55 -11.40 -8.17
C PHE A 70 7.91 -11.18 -9.64
N THR A 71 7.31 -11.96 -10.54
CA THR A 71 7.58 -11.85 -11.98
C THR A 71 6.83 -10.68 -12.59
N THR A 72 7.48 -9.96 -13.52
CA THR A 72 6.83 -8.87 -14.27
C THR A 72 5.57 -9.37 -14.97
N GLY A 73 4.50 -8.59 -14.90
CA GLY A 73 3.19 -8.94 -15.45
C GLY A 73 2.29 -9.73 -14.51
N THR A 74 2.80 -10.21 -13.37
CA THR A 74 1.97 -10.82 -12.31
C THR A 74 0.90 -9.85 -11.87
N SER A 75 -0.35 -10.33 -11.83
CA SER A 75 -1.47 -9.57 -11.30
C SER A 75 -1.43 -9.55 -9.77
N CYS A 76 -1.63 -8.37 -9.20
CA CYS A 76 -1.72 -8.14 -7.77
C CYS A 76 -2.95 -7.30 -7.48
N HIS A 77 -3.44 -7.39 -6.25
CA HIS A 77 -4.63 -6.67 -5.79
C HIS A 77 -4.20 -5.54 -4.88
N VAL A 78 -4.84 -4.38 -5.04
CA VAL A 78 -4.55 -3.21 -4.26
C VAL A 78 -5.82 -2.77 -3.52
N THR A 79 -5.83 -2.76 -2.19
CA THR A 79 -7.05 -2.48 -1.41
C THR A 79 -6.91 -1.28 -0.48
N GLY A 80 -8.02 -0.61 -0.16
CA GLY A 80 -8.04 0.48 0.83
C GLY A 80 -9.22 1.43 0.71
N TRP A 81 -9.26 2.42 1.60
CA TRP A 81 -10.29 3.48 1.67
C TRP A 81 -9.76 4.83 1.19
N GLY A 82 -8.83 4.80 0.22
CA GLY A 82 -8.21 6.00 -0.32
C GLY A 82 -9.20 6.96 -0.99
N LEU A 83 -8.68 8.10 -1.46
CA LEU A 83 -9.47 9.06 -2.22
C LEU A 83 -9.88 8.44 -3.57
N VAL A 84 -11.18 8.45 -3.83
CA VAL A 84 -11.78 8.01 -5.11
C VAL A 84 -12.31 9.21 -5.87
N ILE A 85 -12.26 9.14 -7.20
CA ILE A 85 -12.88 10.14 -8.05
C ILE A 85 -14.39 9.94 -8.01
N VAL A 86 -15.10 10.96 -7.57
CA VAL A 86 -16.55 11.04 -7.66
C VAL A 86 -16.90 11.99 -8.80
N HIS A 87 -17.68 11.48 -9.75
CA HIS A 87 -18.23 12.28 -10.83
C HIS A 87 -19.44 13.06 -10.30
N THR A 88 -19.29 14.36 -10.13
CA THR A 88 -20.44 15.26 -9.98
C THR A 88 -20.84 15.80 -11.36
N THR A 89 -22.06 16.33 -11.48
CA THR A 89 -22.59 16.90 -12.73
C THR A 89 -21.76 18.07 -13.28
N PHE A 90 -20.87 18.67 -12.48
CA PHE A 90 -20.13 19.88 -12.85
C PHE A 90 -18.59 19.73 -12.81
N TYR A 91 -18.03 18.79 -12.05
CA TYR A 91 -16.58 18.57 -11.98
C TYR A 91 -16.21 17.20 -11.37
N LYS A 92 -14.96 16.78 -11.60
CA LYS A 92 -14.37 15.63 -10.89
C LYS A 92 -13.89 16.10 -9.52
N GLU A 93 -14.46 15.53 -8.46
CA GLU A 93 -14.02 15.75 -7.09
C GLU A 93 -13.42 14.46 -6.53
N CYS A 94 -12.58 14.58 -5.52
CA CYS A 94 -12.08 13.43 -4.79
C CYS A 94 -12.63 13.40 -3.38
N SER A 95 -13.21 12.26 -3.03
CA SER A 95 -13.72 12.01 -1.69
C SER A 95 -13.12 10.73 -1.13
N LEU A 96 -13.03 10.64 0.19
CA LEU A 96 -12.65 9.37 0.84
C LEU A 96 -13.71 8.32 0.55
N ALA A 97 -13.27 7.11 0.20
CA ALA A 97 -14.19 6.00 0.00
C ALA A 97 -14.81 5.59 1.34
N SER A 98 -16.14 5.48 1.38
CA SER A 98 -16.87 4.97 2.55
C SER A 98 -16.83 3.44 2.66
N LEU A 99 -16.59 2.76 1.54
CA LEU A 99 -16.47 1.30 1.43
C LEU A 99 -15.04 0.94 1.02
N LEU A 100 -14.59 -0.25 1.43
CA LEU A 100 -13.30 -0.79 1.01
C LEU A 100 -13.27 -0.90 -0.51
N GLN A 101 -12.25 -0.30 -1.13
CA GLN A 101 -12.02 -0.40 -2.56
C GLN A 101 -10.95 -1.46 -2.85
N GLU A 102 -11.00 -1.99 -4.06
CA GLU A 102 -10.01 -2.92 -4.61
C GLU A 102 -9.71 -2.55 -6.06
N ALA A 103 -8.45 -2.68 -6.45
CA ALA A 103 -7.98 -2.51 -7.82
C ALA A 103 -6.99 -3.62 -8.19
N THR A 104 -7.12 -4.20 -9.38
CA THR A 104 -6.10 -5.12 -9.90
C THR A 104 -5.03 -4.35 -10.66
N VAL A 105 -3.77 -4.56 -10.30
CA VAL A 105 -2.58 -3.97 -10.93
C VAL A 105 -1.64 -5.08 -11.41
N LYS A 106 -0.65 -4.73 -12.23
CA LYS A 106 0.39 -5.68 -12.66
C LYS A 106 1.76 -5.23 -12.21
N ILE A 107 2.62 -6.17 -11.84
CA ILE A 107 4.03 -5.89 -11.55
C ILE A 107 4.70 -5.34 -12.80
N ILE A 108 5.39 -4.22 -12.64
CA ILE A 108 6.16 -3.52 -13.67
C ILE A 108 7.65 -3.77 -13.40
N ASN A 109 8.39 -4.02 -14.47
CA ASN A 109 9.83 -4.20 -14.37
C ASN A 109 10.51 -2.93 -13.81
N ARG A 110 11.39 -3.10 -12.81
CA ARG A 110 12.09 -1.98 -12.15
C ARG A 110 12.84 -1.07 -13.12
N ASN A 111 13.52 -1.62 -14.12
CA ASN A 111 14.26 -0.81 -15.10
C ASN A 111 13.33 0.05 -15.95
N ASN A 112 12.13 -0.45 -16.27
CA ASN A 112 11.12 0.35 -16.96
C ASN A 112 10.52 1.41 -16.04
N CYS A 113 10.33 1.07 -14.76
CA CYS A 113 9.87 2.02 -13.75
C CYS A 113 10.89 3.17 -13.55
N ASN A 114 12.18 2.85 -13.43
CA ASN A 114 13.23 3.84 -13.26
C ASN A 114 13.33 4.87 -14.39
N LYS A 115 12.93 4.51 -15.62
CA LYS A 115 12.83 5.48 -16.73
C LYS A 115 11.77 6.56 -16.48
N LEU A 116 10.74 6.25 -15.69
CA LEU A 116 9.66 7.18 -15.32
C LEU A 116 9.96 7.97 -14.05
N TYR A 117 10.83 7.43 -13.19
CA TYR A 117 11.15 7.96 -11.86
C TYR A 117 12.60 8.42 -11.73
N GLU A 118 13.29 8.70 -12.84
CA GLU A 118 14.66 9.24 -12.86
C GLU A 118 15.64 8.45 -11.96
N ASP A 119 15.60 7.12 -12.06
CA ASP A 119 16.42 6.18 -11.28
C ASP A 119 16.22 6.22 -9.74
N ALA A 120 15.14 6.85 -9.25
CA ALA A 120 14.83 6.92 -7.83
C ALA A 120 14.31 5.59 -7.22
N VAL A 121 13.93 4.59 -8.03
CA VAL A 121 13.38 3.31 -7.52
C VAL A 121 14.52 2.38 -7.09
N THR A 122 14.60 2.12 -5.80
CA THR A 122 15.64 1.27 -5.22
C THR A 122 15.33 -0.23 -5.39
N PRO A 123 16.32 -1.13 -5.20
CA PRO A 123 16.09 -2.57 -5.16
C PRO A 123 15.12 -3.08 -4.09
N ARG A 124 14.78 -2.26 -3.08
CA ARG A 124 13.83 -2.61 -2.02
C ARG A 124 12.39 -2.24 -2.38
N MET A 125 12.18 -1.59 -3.52
CA MET A 125 10.87 -1.13 -4.00
C MET A 125 10.37 -2.01 -5.16
N LEU A 126 9.05 -2.16 -5.24
CA LEU A 126 8.35 -2.83 -6.33
C LEU A 126 7.42 -1.83 -7.02
N CYS A 127 7.41 -1.87 -8.35
CA CYS A 127 6.48 -1.07 -9.14
C CYS A 127 5.31 -1.93 -9.59
N ALA A 128 4.10 -1.40 -9.44
CA ALA A 128 2.89 -2.04 -9.91
C ALA A 128 1.89 -0.99 -10.37
N GLY A 129 1.15 -1.29 -11.43
CA GLY A 129 0.12 -0.38 -11.95
C GLY A 129 -0.46 -0.88 -13.27
N ASN A 130 -1.25 -0.04 -13.91
CA ASN A 130 -1.69 -0.23 -15.28
C ASN A 130 -1.01 0.80 -16.20
N LEU A 131 -0.11 0.34 -17.08
CA LEU A 131 0.60 1.21 -18.03
C LEU A 131 -0.33 1.91 -19.04
N GLN A 132 -1.56 1.41 -19.21
CA GLN A 132 -2.58 2.04 -20.06
C GLN A 132 -3.37 3.15 -19.33
N GLY A 133 -3.06 3.41 -18.06
CA GLY A 133 -3.78 4.37 -17.20
C GLY A 133 -5.11 3.82 -16.68
N GLY A 134 -5.81 4.65 -15.90
CA GLY A 134 -7.17 4.39 -15.42
C GLY A 134 -7.26 3.52 -14.15
N VAL A 135 -6.25 2.72 -13.85
CA VAL A 135 -6.13 1.96 -12.59
C VAL A 135 -4.69 2.10 -12.08
N ASP A 136 -4.50 2.93 -11.08
CA ASP A 136 -3.22 3.13 -10.42
C ASP A 136 -3.47 3.34 -8.92
N ALA A 137 -2.50 2.94 -8.09
CA ALA A 137 -2.53 3.24 -6.67
C ALA A 137 -2.56 4.75 -6.41
N CYS A 138 -2.22 5.58 -7.40
CA CYS A 138 -2.09 7.03 -7.27
C CYS A 138 -2.56 7.86 -8.47
N GLN A 139 -3.52 7.41 -9.30
CA GLN A 139 -4.08 8.31 -10.32
C GLN A 139 -5.28 9.12 -9.82
N VAL A 140 -4.98 10.42 -9.69
CA VAL A 140 -5.81 11.63 -9.52
C VAL A 140 -5.88 12.21 -8.11
N CYS A 141 -5.84 11.42 -7.03
CA CYS A 141 -5.92 11.98 -5.66
C CYS A 141 -4.96 11.45 -4.59
N GLY A 142 -3.87 10.78 -4.99
CA GLY A 142 -2.66 10.72 -4.15
C GLY A 142 -2.74 9.91 -2.86
N VAL A 143 -3.66 8.94 -2.75
CA VAL A 143 -3.67 7.99 -1.61
C VAL A 143 -3.36 6.59 -2.11
N CYS A 144 -2.20 6.07 -1.70
CA CYS A 144 -1.77 4.73 -2.05
C CYS A 144 -2.66 3.65 -1.41
N LEU A 145 -3.15 2.76 -2.26
CA LEU A 145 -3.80 1.51 -1.87
C LEU A 145 -2.72 0.47 -1.45
N PHE A 146 -3.09 -0.50 -0.61
CA PHE A 146 -2.24 -1.63 -0.16
C PHE A 146 -2.07 -2.68 -1.24
N CYS A 147 -0.86 -2.93 -1.77
CA CYS A 147 -0.64 -3.96 -2.79
C CYS A 147 -0.35 -5.33 -2.17
N HIS A 148 -1.24 -6.30 -2.38
CA HIS A 148 -0.99 -7.70 -2.13
C HIS A 148 -0.91 -8.46 -3.46
N CYS A 149 0.25 -9.02 -3.74
CA CYS A 149 0.42 -10.06 -4.75
C CYS A 149 0.23 -11.39 -4.03
N VAL A 150 -0.86 -12.11 -4.34
CA VAL A 150 -1.15 -13.40 -3.71
C VAL A 150 0.08 -14.31 -3.84
N CYS A 151 0.51 -14.89 -2.72
CA CYS A 151 1.61 -15.85 -2.63
C CYS A 151 1.24 -17.21 -3.23
#